data_AF-A0A955Y8B4-F1
#
_entry.id   AF-A0A955Y8B4-F1
#
_cell.length_a   1.000
_cell.length_b   1.000
_cell.length_c   1.000
_cell.angle_alpha   90.00
_cell.angle_beta   90.00
_cell.angle_gamma   90.00
#
_symmetry.space_group_name_H-M   'P 1'
#
loop_
_entity.id
_entity.type
_entity.pdbx_description
1 polymer ?
#
loop_
_entity_poly.entity_id
_entity_poly.type
_entity_poly.pdbx_seq_one_letter_code
_entity_poly.pdbx_strand_id
1 'polypeptide(L)'
;VAEIENRTRKEAIFATNTSAIPITDIAAEAKHPERVIGLHFFSPVEKMPLVEIITSAGTDDHTLARSLAYCRAIKKTPIVVNDGYGFYTTRVFSAYILEGAQLVAEGHDPVLVDWAARVAGMVVGPLQVFDEVTLTLGVHAMAEAEKYLGVASIPGAELVKRMVAADRKGKAHGAGFYDYASGRRKGSWDGLDGVRADLGVAATDGSVEALGERLILAQVAEVGRALDAGIIRNWRDAEVGAIFGIGFAPNTGGPLSYADQRGLPELVAALRRLEAAHGERYAPARTFVEMAEKGETFFG
;
A
#
# COMPACT_ATOMS: atom_id res chain seq x y z
N VAL A 1 -1.72 22.64 -11.89
CA VAL A 1 -2.84 22.75 -12.87
C VAL A 1 -3.01 24.18 -13.38
N ALA A 2 -3.12 25.16 -12.48
CA ALA A 2 -3.40 26.56 -12.78
C ALA A 2 -2.55 27.21 -13.91
N GLU A 3 -1.24 26.93 -13.98
CA GLU A 3 -0.37 27.48 -15.04
C GLU A 3 -0.76 26.96 -16.43
N ILE A 4 -0.98 25.65 -16.55
CA ILE A 4 -1.21 24.96 -17.83
C ILE A 4 -2.64 25.20 -18.33
N GLU A 5 -3.60 25.35 -17.41
CA GLU A 5 -5.03 25.54 -17.72
C GLU A 5 -5.30 26.73 -18.65
N ASN A 6 -4.54 27.83 -18.49
CA ASN A 6 -4.67 29.01 -19.35
C ASN A 6 -4.06 28.83 -20.75
N ARG A 7 -3.35 27.72 -20.99
CA ARG A 7 -2.59 27.43 -22.21
C ARG A 7 -3.15 26.24 -22.99
N THR A 8 -4.22 25.62 -22.50
CA THR A 8 -4.87 24.47 -23.13
C THR A 8 -6.24 24.83 -23.69
N ARG A 9 -6.88 23.87 -24.39
CA ARG A 9 -8.29 24.00 -24.78
C ARG A 9 -9.16 24.11 -23.53
N LYS A 10 -10.30 24.78 -23.65
CA LYS A 10 -11.23 24.99 -22.53
C LYS A 10 -11.69 23.65 -21.94
N GLU A 11 -11.92 22.65 -22.78
CA GLU A 11 -12.45 21.34 -22.43
C GLU A 11 -11.34 20.33 -22.06
N ALA A 12 -10.11 20.78 -21.84
CA ALA A 12 -9.01 19.90 -21.47
C ALA A 12 -9.25 19.26 -20.08
N ILE A 13 -8.97 17.97 -19.99
CA ILE A 13 -8.93 17.21 -18.74
C ILE A 13 -7.48 17.21 -18.22
N PHE A 14 -7.32 17.43 -16.93
CA PHE A 14 -6.04 17.40 -16.24
C PHE A 14 -5.93 16.13 -15.41
N ALA A 15 -5.03 15.24 -15.83
CA ALA A 15 -4.70 14.04 -15.07
C ALA A 15 -3.38 14.21 -14.33
N THR A 16 -3.31 13.76 -13.08
CA THR A 16 -2.07 13.71 -12.28
C THR A 16 -1.67 12.28 -11.98
N ASN A 17 -0.36 11.99 -12.02
CA ASN A 17 0.24 10.70 -11.67
C ASN A 17 0.82 10.71 -10.23
N THR A 18 0.23 11.50 -9.33
CA THR A 18 0.57 11.41 -7.91
C THR A 18 0.25 10.00 -7.38
N SER A 19 0.95 9.55 -6.34
CA SER A 19 0.72 8.28 -5.67
C SER A 19 0.13 8.44 -4.27
N ALA A 20 0.11 9.66 -3.71
CA ALA A 20 -0.28 9.90 -2.31
C ALA A 20 -1.04 11.21 -2.06
N ILE A 21 -0.70 12.29 -2.76
CA ILE A 21 -1.35 13.59 -2.56
C ILE A 21 -2.80 13.51 -3.05
N PRO A 22 -3.81 13.87 -2.23
CA PRO A 22 -5.21 13.89 -2.63
C PRO A 22 -5.47 14.73 -3.88
N ILE A 23 -6.33 14.23 -4.76
CA ILE A 23 -6.77 14.93 -5.98
C ILE A 23 -7.54 16.20 -5.63
N THR A 24 -8.28 16.20 -4.52
CA THR A 24 -8.99 17.35 -3.98
C THR A 24 -8.03 18.52 -3.72
N ASP A 25 -6.87 18.25 -3.12
CA ASP A 25 -5.86 19.27 -2.84
C ASP A 25 -5.22 19.79 -4.12
N ILE A 26 -4.95 18.90 -5.09
CA ILE A 26 -4.41 19.29 -6.41
C ILE A 26 -5.43 20.10 -7.21
N ALA A 27 -6.72 19.79 -7.09
CA ALA A 27 -7.82 20.45 -7.79
C ALA A 27 -8.20 21.80 -7.16
N ALA A 28 -7.83 22.07 -5.90
CA ALA A 28 -8.23 23.25 -5.14
C ALA A 28 -7.87 24.58 -5.84
N GLU A 29 -6.79 24.61 -6.62
CA GLU A 29 -6.33 25.79 -7.36
C GLU A 29 -6.72 25.77 -8.85
N ALA A 30 -7.46 24.76 -9.32
CA ALA A 30 -7.93 24.70 -10.70
C ALA A 30 -9.19 25.56 -10.89
N LYS A 31 -9.33 26.20 -12.05
CA LYS A 31 -10.56 26.94 -12.40
C LYS A 31 -11.72 25.99 -12.71
N HIS A 32 -11.39 24.83 -13.26
CA HIS A 32 -12.31 23.73 -13.56
C HIS A 32 -11.93 22.47 -12.78
N PRO A 33 -12.12 22.44 -11.44
CA PRO A 33 -11.77 21.29 -10.62
C PRO A 33 -12.52 20.02 -11.04
N GLU A 34 -13.69 20.15 -11.67
CA GLU A 34 -14.47 19.04 -12.21
C GLU A 34 -13.74 18.26 -13.31
N ARG A 35 -12.72 18.88 -13.94
CA ARG A 35 -11.88 18.29 -14.99
C ARG A 35 -10.54 17.77 -14.49
N VAL A 36 -10.31 17.78 -13.17
CA VAL A 36 -9.09 17.25 -12.55
C VAL A 36 -9.36 15.83 -12.05
N ILE A 37 -8.44 14.91 -12.37
CA ILE A 37 -8.56 13.49 -12.03
C ILE A 37 -7.18 12.87 -11.73
N GLY A 38 -7.14 11.84 -10.89
CA GLY A 38 -5.94 11.02 -10.72
C GLY A 38 -5.86 9.93 -11.80
N LEU A 39 -4.70 9.79 -12.43
CA LEU A 39 -4.32 8.63 -13.25
C LEU A 39 -3.00 8.10 -12.72
N HIS A 40 -3.07 7.26 -11.67
CA HIS A 40 -1.91 6.70 -11.01
C HIS A 40 -1.44 5.43 -11.74
N PHE A 41 -0.28 5.54 -12.38
CA PHE A 41 0.42 4.46 -13.06
C PHE A 41 1.45 3.81 -12.13
N PHE A 42 1.64 2.51 -12.32
CA PHE A 42 2.59 1.70 -11.56
C PHE A 42 3.87 1.50 -12.35
N SER A 43 5.03 1.64 -11.70
CA SER A 43 6.33 1.46 -12.33
C SER A 43 6.77 0.00 -12.32
N PRO A 44 7.37 -0.53 -13.41
CA PRO A 44 7.58 0.12 -14.71
C PRO A 44 6.29 0.22 -15.53
N VAL A 45 5.97 1.41 -16.05
CA VAL A 45 4.68 1.72 -16.70
C VAL A 45 4.42 0.83 -17.91
N GLU A 46 5.44 0.43 -18.65
CA GLU A 46 5.32 -0.44 -19.83
C GLU A 46 4.98 -1.90 -19.47
N LYS A 47 5.25 -2.33 -18.24
CA LYS A 47 5.03 -3.71 -17.78
C LYS A 47 3.79 -3.85 -16.90
N MET A 48 3.53 -2.88 -16.05
CA MET A 48 2.44 -2.94 -15.09
C MET A 48 1.09 -2.73 -15.79
N PRO A 49 0.11 -3.65 -15.66
CA PRO A 49 -1.14 -3.54 -16.41
C PRO A 49 -2.15 -2.58 -15.77
N LEU A 50 -2.02 -2.31 -14.46
CA LEU A 50 -2.98 -1.53 -13.69
C LEU A 50 -2.81 -0.02 -13.89
N VAL A 51 -3.93 0.71 -13.90
CA VAL A 51 -3.98 2.16 -13.61
C VAL A 51 -5.05 2.38 -12.55
N GLU A 52 -4.70 3.06 -11.47
CA GLU A 52 -5.65 3.49 -10.44
C GLU A 52 -6.19 4.86 -10.83
N ILE A 53 -7.49 4.94 -11.14
CA ILE A 53 -8.17 6.19 -11.46
C ILE A 53 -8.80 6.73 -10.18
N ILE A 54 -8.46 7.96 -9.82
CA ILE A 54 -8.91 8.58 -8.57
C ILE A 54 -9.87 9.71 -8.85
N THR A 55 -11.08 9.60 -8.30
CA THR A 55 -12.13 10.62 -8.41
C THR A 55 -12.27 11.40 -7.11
N SER A 56 -12.07 12.71 -7.18
CA SER A 56 -12.47 13.62 -6.09
C SER A 56 -13.99 13.80 -6.08
N ALA A 57 -14.54 14.39 -5.01
CA ALA A 57 -15.97 14.71 -4.94
C ALA A 57 -16.41 15.71 -6.03
N GLY A 58 -15.48 16.51 -6.56
CA GLY A 58 -15.76 17.49 -7.62
C GLY A 58 -15.62 16.94 -9.05
N THR A 59 -14.92 15.83 -9.24
CA THR A 59 -14.61 15.27 -10.57
C THR A 59 -15.91 14.82 -11.27
N ASP A 60 -16.17 15.29 -12.49
CA ASP A 60 -17.40 14.95 -13.21
C ASP A 60 -17.36 13.58 -13.93
N ASP A 61 -18.54 13.03 -14.20
CA ASP A 61 -18.69 11.73 -14.86
C ASP A 61 -18.10 11.71 -16.27
N HIS A 62 -18.12 12.84 -16.98
CA HIS A 62 -17.53 12.95 -18.31
C HIS A 62 -16.00 12.77 -18.24
N THR A 63 -15.35 13.38 -17.25
CA THR A 63 -13.90 13.29 -17.00
C THR A 63 -13.50 11.87 -16.64
N LEU A 64 -14.27 11.21 -15.77
CA LEU A 64 -14.09 9.79 -15.45
C LEU A 64 -14.25 8.92 -16.70
N ALA A 65 -15.31 9.11 -17.48
CA ALA A 65 -15.58 8.31 -18.68
C ALA A 65 -14.47 8.46 -19.74
N ARG A 66 -13.97 9.68 -19.96
CA ARG A 66 -12.83 9.94 -20.85
C ARG A 66 -11.55 9.28 -20.37
N SER A 67 -11.33 9.26 -19.06
CA SER A 67 -10.16 8.64 -18.43
C SER A 67 -10.19 7.11 -18.54
N LEU A 68 -11.35 6.48 -18.32
CA LEU A 68 -11.56 5.06 -18.58
C LEU A 68 -11.32 4.70 -20.05
N ALA A 69 -11.86 5.50 -20.98
CA ALA A 69 -11.64 5.32 -22.41
C ALA A 69 -10.15 5.45 -22.79
N TYR A 70 -9.43 6.39 -22.17
CA TYR A 70 -7.99 6.54 -22.34
C TYR A 70 -7.22 5.31 -21.85
N CYS A 71 -7.46 4.84 -20.62
CA CYS A 71 -6.84 3.62 -20.08
C CYS A 71 -7.06 2.41 -20.99
N ARG A 72 -8.29 2.23 -21.49
CA ARG A 72 -8.61 1.18 -22.47
C ARG A 72 -7.81 1.34 -23.77
N ALA A 73 -7.69 2.55 -24.31
CA ALA A 73 -6.96 2.82 -25.55
C ALA A 73 -5.46 2.49 -25.43
N ILE A 74 -4.88 2.72 -24.26
CA ILE A 74 -3.48 2.36 -23.96
C ILE A 74 -3.32 0.93 -23.41
N LYS A 75 -4.38 0.11 -23.47
CA LYS A 75 -4.40 -1.30 -23.04
C LYS A 75 -4.02 -1.50 -21.57
N LYS A 76 -4.43 -0.56 -20.71
CA LYS A 76 -4.35 -0.68 -19.25
C LYS A 76 -5.68 -1.16 -18.68
N THR A 77 -5.60 -1.83 -17.53
CA THR A 77 -6.74 -2.24 -16.72
C THR A 77 -6.99 -1.16 -15.68
N PRO A 78 -8.05 -0.33 -15.82
CA PRO A 78 -8.37 0.67 -14.83
C PRO A 78 -9.11 0.06 -13.63
N ILE A 79 -8.85 0.60 -12.44
CA ILE A 79 -9.75 0.52 -11.28
C ILE A 79 -10.16 1.94 -10.91
N VAL A 80 -11.32 2.11 -10.29
CA VAL A 80 -11.80 3.44 -9.86
C VAL A 80 -11.94 3.49 -8.35
N VAL A 81 -11.26 4.46 -7.74
CA VAL A 81 -11.29 4.70 -6.30
C VAL A 81 -11.68 6.15 -6.02
N ASN A 82 -12.25 6.39 -4.85
CA ASN A 82 -12.47 7.74 -4.37
C ASN A 82 -11.16 8.33 -3.84
N ASP A 83 -11.11 9.65 -3.83
CA ASP A 83 -9.97 10.41 -3.35
C ASP A 83 -9.74 10.27 -1.84
N GLY A 84 -8.47 10.39 -1.45
CA GLY A 84 -7.97 10.24 -0.09
C GLY A 84 -6.46 10.05 -0.11
N TYR A 85 -5.78 10.35 1.00
CA TYR A 85 -4.33 10.21 1.06
C TYR A 85 -3.89 8.76 0.77
N GLY A 86 -2.95 8.58 -0.16
CA GLY A 86 -2.47 7.26 -0.55
C GLY A 86 -3.45 6.40 -1.35
N PHE A 87 -4.62 6.94 -1.70
CA PHE A 87 -5.67 6.27 -2.47
C PHE A 87 -5.98 4.87 -1.91
N TYR A 88 -6.12 3.85 -2.75
CA TYR A 88 -6.26 2.48 -2.28
C TYR A 88 -4.91 1.76 -2.30
N THR A 89 -4.24 1.75 -3.45
CA THR A 89 -3.07 0.87 -3.64
C THR A 89 -1.86 1.27 -2.81
N THR A 90 -1.53 2.57 -2.71
CA THR A 90 -0.38 3.04 -1.95
C THR A 90 -0.56 2.81 -0.45
N ARG A 91 -1.78 2.97 0.08
CA ARG A 91 -2.10 2.66 1.49
C ARG A 91 -1.81 1.19 1.81
N VAL A 92 -2.39 0.28 1.04
CA VAL A 92 -2.25 -1.17 1.28
C VAL A 92 -0.80 -1.63 1.06
N PHE A 93 -0.13 -1.12 0.02
CA PHE A 93 1.30 -1.37 -0.21
C PHE A 93 2.17 -0.90 0.96
N SER A 94 1.88 0.29 1.50
CA SER A 94 2.63 0.84 2.63
C SER A 94 2.47 -0.02 3.88
N ALA A 95 1.26 -0.53 4.15
CA ALA A 95 1.03 -1.44 5.27
C ALA A 95 1.90 -2.71 5.19
N TYR A 96 2.09 -3.25 3.98
CA TYR A 96 2.91 -4.44 3.75
C TYR A 96 4.40 -4.21 4.02
N ILE A 97 4.98 -3.18 3.41
CA ILE A 97 6.42 -2.92 3.53
C ILE A 97 6.79 -2.44 4.94
N LEU A 98 5.90 -1.68 5.59
CA LEU A 98 6.11 -1.21 6.96
C LEU A 98 5.97 -2.34 7.96
N GLU A 99 5.05 -3.29 7.76
CA GLU A 99 5.01 -4.49 8.60
C GLU A 99 6.27 -5.35 8.41
N GLY A 100 6.77 -5.48 7.18
CA GLY A 100 8.07 -6.13 6.93
C GLY A 100 9.21 -5.46 7.71
N ALA A 101 9.31 -4.13 7.65
CA ALA A 101 10.31 -3.37 8.40
C ALA A 101 10.12 -3.50 9.92
N GLN A 102 8.87 -3.56 10.39
CA GLN A 102 8.53 -3.75 11.80
C GLN A 102 8.98 -5.14 12.31
N LEU A 103 8.77 -6.20 11.53
CA LEU A 103 9.28 -7.54 11.86
C LEU A 103 10.81 -7.55 11.97
N VAL A 104 11.50 -6.84 11.09
CA VAL A 104 12.96 -6.71 11.17
C VAL A 104 13.39 -5.90 12.40
N ALA A 105 12.68 -4.81 12.72
CA ALA A 105 12.92 -4.02 13.91
C ALA A 105 12.77 -4.86 15.19
N GLU A 106 11.81 -5.79 15.22
CA GLU A 106 11.60 -6.74 16.31
C GLU A 106 12.71 -7.79 16.45
N GLY A 107 13.57 -7.97 15.45
CA GLY A 107 14.68 -8.93 15.53
C GLY A 107 14.62 -10.07 14.52
N HIS A 108 13.55 -10.18 13.73
CA HIS A 108 13.42 -11.25 12.75
C HIS A 108 14.44 -11.09 11.61
N ASP A 109 14.88 -12.23 11.06
CA ASP A 109 15.79 -12.24 9.92
C ASP A 109 15.09 -11.74 8.64
N PRO A 110 15.69 -10.78 7.88
CA PRO A 110 15.10 -10.25 6.66
C PRO A 110 14.73 -11.31 5.61
N VAL A 111 15.60 -12.31 5.44
CA VAL A 111 15.40 -13.38 4.46
C VAL A 111 14.20 -14.23 4.86
N LEU A 112 14.06 -14.53 6.16
CA LEU A 112 12.92 -15.25 6.70
C LEU A 112 11.62 -14.47 6.54
N VAL A 113 11.62 -13.15 6.78
CA VAL A 113 10.44 -12.28 6.58
C VAL A 113 9.98 -12.30 5.11
N ASP A 114 10.91 -12.12 4.17
CA ASP A 114 10.60 -12.21 2.73
C ASP A 114 10.11 -13.60 2.34
N TRP A 115 10.67 -14.66 2.93
CA TRP A 115 10.26 -16.03 2.69
C TRP A 115 8.85 -16.31 3.19
N ALA A 116 8.53 -15.89 4.42
CA ALA A 116 7.21 -16.03 5.01
C ALA A 116 6.12 -15.35 4.18
N ALA A 117 6.41 -14.17 3.63
CA ALA A 117 5.49 -13.48 2.73
C ALA A 117 5.17 -14.30 1.48
N ARG A 118 6.19 -14.92 0.86
CA ARG A 118 6.01 -15.76 -0.33
C ARG A 118 5.24 -17.04 -0.01
N VAL A 119 5.52 -17.66 1.14
CA VAL A 119 4.76 -18.83 1.62
C VAL A 119 3.29 -18.46 1.85
N ALA A 120 3.02 -17.27 2.37
CA ALA A 120 1.67 -16.72 2.52
C ALA A 120 0.98 -16.32 1.20
N GLY A 121 1.69 -16.42 0.05
CA GLY A 121 1.14 -16.22 -1.29
C GLY A 121 1.60 -14.94 -1.99
N MET A 122 2.30 -14.02 -1.31
CA MET A 122 2.77 -12.77 -1.92
C MET A 122 3.75 -13.02 -3.06
N VAL A 123 3.66 -12.21 -4.12
CA VAL A 123 4.54 -12.34 -5.31
C VAL A 123 5.99 -11.98 -4.98
N VAL A 124 6.20 -10.94 -4.16
CA VAL A 124 7.52 -10.42 -3.77
C VAL A 124 7.51 -10.16 -2.26
N GLY A 125 8.62 -10.48 -1.58
CA GLY A 125 8.75 -10.21 -0.14
C GLY A 125 8.77 -8.70 0.16
N PRO A 126 8.31 -8.28 1.35
CA PRO A 126 8.09 -6.87 1.67
C PRO A 126 9.39 -6.07 1.66
N LEU A 127 10.51 -6.65 2.10
CA LEU A 127 11.78 -5.95 2.20
C LEU A 127 12.42 -5.81 0.83
N GLN A 128 12.32 -6.86 0.00
CA GLN A 128 12.79 -6.80 -1.38
C GLN A 128 12.06 -5.72 -2.18
N VAL A 129 10.73 -5.66 -2.07
CA VAL A 129 9.98 -4.64 -2.82
C VAL A 129 10.20 -3.24 -2.25
N PHE A 130 10.44 -3.11 -0.95
CA PHE A 130 10.78 -1.82 -0.35
C PHE A 130 12.14 -1.31 -0.87
N ASP A 131 13.15 -2.17 -0.96
CA ASP A 131 14.42 -1.84 -1.58
C ASP A 131 14.26 -1.42 -3.05
N GLU A 132 13.34 -2.04 -3.78
CA GLU A 132 13.05 -1.72 -5.19
C GLU A 132 12.38 -0.35 -5.37
N VAL A 133 11.43 0.00 -4.49
CA VAL A 133 10.72 1.29 -4.50
C VAL A 133 11.56 2.42 -3.90
N THR A 134 12.66 2.10 -3.19
CA THR A 134 13.61 3.01 -2.51
C THR A 134 13.14 3.39 -1.10
N LEU A 135 13.97 3.11 -0.10
CA LEU A 135 13.74 3.41 1.32
C LEU A 135 13.61 4.92 1.57
N THR A 136 14.36 5.75 0.82
CA THR A 136 14.24 7.22 0.87
C THR A 136 12.83 7.70 0.53
N LEU A 137 12.18 7.10 -0.48
CA LEU A 137 10.81 7.44 -0.83
C LEU A 137 9.85 7.00 0.28
N GLY A 138 10.09 5.85 0.89
CA GLY A 138 9.36 5.41 2.08
C GLY A 138 9.43 6.40 3.23
N VAL A 139 10.63 6.92 3.56
CA VAL A 139 10.79 7.93 4.62
C VAL A 139 9.97 9.18 4.34
N HIS A 140 9.97 9.66 3.09
CA HIS A 140 9.15 10.79 2.70
C HIS A 140 7.65 10.47 2.81
N ALA A 141 7.20 9.33 2.31
CA ALA A 141 5.81 8.89 2.37
C ALA A 141 5.31 8.71 3.82
N MET A 142 6.15 8.24 4.73
CA MET A 142 5.83 8.12 6.16
C MET A 142 5.63 9.49 6.81
N ALA A 143 6.49 10.46 6.51
CA ALA A 143 6.35 11.82 7.03
C ALA A 143 5.09 12.53 6.50
N GLU A 144 4.73 12.30 5.24
CA GLU A 144 3.46 12.80 4.69
C GLU A 144 2.25 12.07 5.29
N ALA A 145 2.31 10.75 5.48
CA ALA A 145 1.23 9.99 6.08
C ALA A 145 0.90 10.45 7.50
N GLU A 146 1.91 10.80 8.30
CA GLU A 146 1.71 11.39 9.63
C GLU A 146 0.91 12.71 9.56
N LYS A 147 1.17 13.56 8.56
CA LYS A 147 0.44 14.82 8.37
C LYS A 147 -1.03 14.62 7.98
N TYR A 148 -1.30 13.68 7.08
CA TYR A 148 -2.65 13.46 6.55
C TYR A 148 -3.51 12.54 7.43
N LEU A 149 -2.90 11.53 8.03
CA LEU A 149 -3.62 10.46 8.75
C LEU A 149 -3.41 10.50 10.26
N GLY A 150 -2.46 11.29 10.77
CA GLY A 150 -2.15 11.34 12.21
C GLY A 150 -1.65 10.01 12.76
N VAL A 151 -1.09 9.13 11.92
CA VAL A 151 -0.65 7.80 12.33
C VAL A 151 0.61 7.89 13.20
N ALA A 152 0.60 7.17 14.33
CA ALA A 152 1.77 7.06 15.18
C ALA A 152 2.91 6.30 14.48
N SER A 153 4.14 6.81 14.62
CA SER A 153 5.32 6.14 14.09
C SER A 153 5.56 4.81 14.83
N ILE A 154 5.80 3.74 14.09
CA ILE A 154 6.19 2.43 14.63
C ILE A 154 7.72 2.24 14.60
N PRO A 155 8.29 1.34 15.41
CA PRO A 155 9.73 1.04 15.40
C PRO A 155 10.29 0.67 14.01
N GLY A 156 9.52 -0.03 13.18
CA GLY A 156 9.89 -0.32 11.79
C GLY A 156 10.09 0.93 10.92
N ALA A 157 9.29 1.98 11.12
CA ALA A 157 9.46 3.26 10.43
C ALA A 157 10.77 3.96 10.86
N GLU A 158 11.08 3.90 12.16
CA GLU A 158 12.33 4.44 12.69
C GLU A 158 13.55 3.66 12.21
N LEU A 159 13.47 2.32 12.13
CA LEU A 159 14.51 1.49 11.53
C LEU A 159 14.83 1.97 10.11
N VAL A 160 13.82 2.18 9.27
CA VAL A 160 14.00 2.63 7.88
C VAL A 160 14.66 4.02 7.84
N LYS A 161 14.29 4.95 8.73
CA LYS A 161 14.96 6.26 8.85
C LYS A 161 16.45 6.10 9.17
N ARG A 162 16.80 5.25 10.15
CA ARG A 162 18.19 4.95 10.52
C ARG A 162 18.96 4.29 9.38
N MET A 163 18.33 3.38 8.65
CA MET A 163 18.91 2.74 7.46
C MET A 163 19.25 3.78 6.39
N VAL A 164 18.32 4.68 6.05
CA VAL A 164 18.57 5.75 5.09
C VAL A 164 19.71 6.67 5.55
N ALA A 165 19.79 6.98 6.86
CA ALA A 165 20.90 7.74 7.44
C ALA A 165 22.24 7.01 7.35
N ALA A 166 22.23 5.67 7.33
CA ALA A 166 23.39 4.81 7.10
C ALA A 166 23.66 4.52 5.59
N ASP A 167 23.17 5.39 4.69
CA ASP A 167 23.31 5.29 3.23
C ASP A 167 22.67 4.04 2.59
N ARG A 168 21.76 3.38 3.31
CA ARG A 168 20.93 2.28 2.79
C ARG A 168 19.67 2.85 2.14
N LYS A 169 19.80 3.38 0.93
CA LYS A 169 18.71 4.11 0.24
C LYS A 169 17.78 3.19 -0.57
N GLY A 170 18.21 2.00 -0.94
CA GLY A 170 17.48 1.01 -1.73
C GLY A 170 18.32 0.46 -2.90
N LYS A 171 17.72 -0.44 -3.68
CA LYS A 171 18.35 -1.19 -4.78
C LYS A 171 19.00 -0.31 -5.84
N ALA A 172 18.36 0.81 -6.20
CA ALA A 172 18.91 1.76 -7.18
C ALA A 172 20.24 2.39 -6.74
N HIS A 173 20.49 2.44 -5.43
CA HIS A 173 21.72 2.93 -4.81
C HIS A 173 22.68 1.78 -4.42
N GLY A 174 22.36 0.55 -4.80
CA GLY A 174 23.17 -0.65 -4.50
C GLY A 174 22.95 -1.25 -3.11
N ALA A 175 22.09 -0.67 -2.27
CA ALA A 175 22.12 -0.89 -0.83
C ALA A 175 20.79 -0.56 -0.14
N GLY A 176 20.09 -1.54 0.46
CA GLY A 176 18.87 -1.37 1.27
C GLY A 176 18.79 -2.30 2.49
N PHE A 177 17.71 -3.06 2.68
CA PHE A 177 17.74 -4.25 3.56
C PHE A 177 18.74 -5.29 3.07
N TYR A 178 18.96 -5.32 1.76
CA TYR A 178 19.91 -6.20 1.09
C TYR A 178 21.00 -5.45 0.33
N ASP A 179 22.14 -6.11 0.16
CA ASP A 179 23.20 -5.63 -0.73
C ASP A 179 22.93 -6.02 -2.17
N TYR A 180 23.20 -5.09 -3.09
CA TYR A 180 22.98 -5.27 -4.51
C TYR A 180 24.25 -4.99 -5.31
N ALA A 181 24.63 -5.96 -6.16
CA ALA A 181 25.71 -5.78 -7.13
C ALA A 181 25.14 -6.00 -8.54
N SER A 182 25.29 -4.99 -9.41
CA SER A 182 24.73 -4.99 -10.77
C SER A 182 23.23 -5.32 -10.78
N GLY A 183 22.47 -4.76 -9.83
CA GLY A 183 21.02 -4.97 -9.69
C GLY A 183 20.60 -6.33 -9.11
N ARG A 184 21.54 -7.22 -8.77
CA ARG A 184 21.26 -8.52 -8.17
C ARG A 184 21.51 -8.52 -6.67
N ARG A 185 20.57 -9.06 -5.90
CA ARG A 185 20.66 -9.27 -4.45
C ARG A 185 21.83 -10.22 -4.13
N LYS A 186 22.66 -9.84 -3.15
CA LYS A 186 23.84 -10.59 -2.71
C LYS A 186 23.66 -11.23 -1.33
N GLY A 187 23.03 -10.52 -0.40
CA GLY A 187 22.83 -10.96 0.98
C GLY A 187 22.09 -9.89 1.77
N SER A 188 21.71 -10.20 3.01
CA SER A 188 21.28 -9.22 4.00
C SER A 188 22.44 -8.30 4.38
N TRP A 189 22.10 -7.11 4.85
CA TRP A 189 23.09 -6.15 5.33
C TRP A 189 23.61 -6.52 6.73
N ASP A 190 24.91 -6.73 6.87
CA ASP A 190 25.57 -7.08 8.15
C ASP A 190 25.41 -6.00 9.24
N GLY A 191 25.19 -4.73 8.85
CA GLY A 191 25.03 -3.61 9.79
C GLY A 191 23.62 -3.49 10.40
N LEU A 192 22.69 -4.37 10.02
CA LEU A 192 21.29 -4.27 10.40
C LEU A 192 21.07 -4.38 11.91
N ASP A 193 21.81 -5.28 12.58
CA ASP A 193 21.73 -5.46 14.04
C ASP A 193 22.11 -4.18 14.80
N GLY A 194 23.11 -3.44 14.29
CA GLY A 194 23.55 -2.20 14.89
C GLY A 194 22.51 -1.08 14.83
N VAL A 195 21.74 -0.97 13.74
CA VAL A 195 20.73 0.10 13.59
C VAL A 195 19.39 -0.22 14.26
N ARG A 196 19.06 -1.51 14.42
CA ARG A 196 17.85 -1.93 15.13
C ARG A 196 18.06 -2.05 16.65
N ALA A 197 19.31 -2.00 17.11
CA ALA A 197 19.62 -1.92 18.53
C ALA A 197 18.83 -0.78 19.18
N ASP A 198 18.37 -1.03 20.41
CA ASP A 198 17.65 -0.06 21.25
C ASP A 198 16.34 0.48 20.67
N LEU A 199 15.75 -0.16 19.66
CA LEU A 199 14.37 0.14 19.23
C LEU A 199 13.30 -0.32 20.23
N GLY A 200 13.71 -1.00 21.31
CA GLY A 200 12.82 -1.34 22.42
C GLY A 200 11.74 -2.37 22.09
N VAL A 201 11.91 -3.12 21.00
CA VAL A 201 11.00 -4.19 20.58
C VAL A 201 11.74 -5.51 20.48
N ALA A 202 11.05 -6.60 20.80
CA ALA A 202 11.61 -7.94 20.80
C ALA A 202 10.78 -8.86 19.92
N ALA A 203 11.46 -9.86 19.37
CA ALA A 203 10.88 -10.81 18.45
C ALA A 203 9.76 -11.58 19.17
N THR A 204 8.63 -11.70 18.49
CA THR A 204 7.54 -12.57 18.91
C THR A 204 7.71 -13.95 18.29
N ASP A 205 6.61 -14.70 18.13
CA ASP A 205 6.64 -15.93 17.34
C ASP A 205 7.27 -15.70 15.96
N GLY A 206 8.39 -16.39 15.71
CA GLY A 206 9.16 -16.31 14.48
C GLY A 206 8.84 -17.41 13.48
N SER A 207 7.76 -18.18 13.68
CA SER A 207 7.29 -19.17 12.72
C SER A 207 6.94 -18.51 11.38
N VAL A 208 7.18 -19.23 10.29
CA VAL A 208 6.90 -18.75 8.93
C VAL A 208 5.42 -18.40 8.78
N GLU A 209 4.55 -19.18 9.42
CA GLU A 209 3.11 -19.00 9.44
C GLU A 209 2.70 -17.73 10.18
N ALA A 210 3.26 -17.46 11.37
CA ALA A 210 2.93 -16.26 12.14
C ALA A 210 3.43 -14.97 11.45
N LEU A 211 4.64 -15.00 10.88
CA LEU A 211 5.19 -13.87 10.12
C LEU A 211 4.36 -13.61 8.86
N GLY A 212 3.99 -14.67 8.13
CA GLY A 212 3.13 -14.59 6.95
C GLY A 212 1.75 -14.03 7.28
N GLU A 213 1.13 -14.50 8.36
CA GLU A 213 -0.17 -14.00 8.84
C GLU A 213 -0.10 -12.50 9.15
N ARG A 214 0.93 -12.05 9.88
CA ARG A 214 1.11 -10.62 10.21
C ARG A 214 1.20 -9.75 8.97
N LEU A 215 1.94 -10.18 7.95
CA LEU A 215 2.11 -9.46 6.68
C LEU A 215 0.82 -9.39 5.86
N ILE A 216 0.05 -10.47 5.81
CA ILE A 216 -1.25 -10.50 5.11
C ILE A 216 -2.28 -9.66 5.87
N LEU A 217 -2.41 -9.86 7.18
CA LEU A 217 -3.41 -9.17 7.98
C LEU A 217 -3.15 -7.67 8.14
N ALA A 218 -1.89 -7.21 8.06
CA ALA A 218 -1.58 -5.78 8.01
C ALA A 218 -2.20 -5.11 6.76
N GLN A 219 -2.10 -5.78 5.60
CA GLN A 219 -2.73 -5.33 4.36
C GLN A 219 -4.25 -5.42 4.43
N VAL A 220 -4.80 -6.52 4.92
CA VAL A 220 -6.26 -6.71 5.02
C VAL A 220 -6.89 -5.69 5.98
N ALA A 221 -6.24 -5.38 7.11
CA ALA A 221 -6.68 -4.32 8.01
C ALA A 221 -6.72 -2.95 7.29
N GLU A 222 -5.73 -2.65 6.46
CA GLU A 222 -5.69 -1.41 5.68
C GLU A 222 -6.77 -1.37 4.58
N VAL A 223 -7.06 -2.50 3.94
CA VAL A 223 -8.18 -2.62 3.00
C VAL A 223 -9.50 -2.33 3.71
N GLY A 224 -9.69 -2.87 4.92
CA GLY A 224 -10.85 -2.54 5.76
C GLY A 224 -10.95 -1.05 6.08
N ARG A 225 -9.83 -0.40 6.45
CA ARG A 225 -9.80 1.05 6.69
C ARG A 225 -10.09 1.86 5.42
N ALA A 226 -9.68 1.38 4.25
CA ALA A 226 -9.99 2.01 2.97
C ALA A 226 -11.49 1.84 2.58
N LEU A 227 -12.13 0.74 2.98
CA LEU A 227 -13.59 0.58 2.90
C LEU A 227 -14.31 1.58 3.82
N ASP A 228 -13.93 1.64 5.09
CA ASP A 228 -14.55 2.54 6.08
C ASP A 228 -14.39 4.03 5.69
N ALA A 229 -13.25 4.38 5.09
CA ALA A 229 -12.99 5.72 4.57
C ALA A 229 -13.73 6.03 3.26
N GLY A 230 -14.44 5.05 2.68
CA GLY A 230 -15.16 5.21 1.41
C GLY A 230 -14.25 5.35 0.19
N ILE A 231 -12.96 5.02 0.30
CA ILE A 231 -12.01 5.05 -0.82
C ILE A 231 -12.35 3.96 -1.83
N ILE A 232 -12.60 2.75 -1.35
CA ILE A 232 -12.99 1.62 -2.19
C ILE A 232 -14.46 1.78 -2.58
N ARG A 233 -14.71 1.97 -3.88
CA ARG A 233 -16.07 2.13 -4.44
C ARG A 233 -16.73 0.79 -4.78
N ASN A 234 -15.92 -0.17 -5.20
CA ASN A 234 -16.35 -1.47 -5.71
C ASN A 234 -15.38 -2.53 -5.21
N TRP A 235 -15.89 -3.62 -4.64
CA TRP A 235 -15.07 -4.70 -4.09
C TRP A 235 -14.24 -5.39 -5.17
N ARG A 236 -14.75 -5.55 -6.39
CA ARG A 236 -13.98 -6.17 -7.49
C ARG A 236 -12.78 -5.33 -7.90
N ASP A 237 -12.91 -4.01 -7.86
CA ASP A 237 -11.81 -3.08 -8.14
C ASP A 237 -10.72 -3.20 -7.07
N ALA A 238 -11.12 -3.43 -5.81
CA ALA A 238 -10.17 -3.68 -4.73
C ALA A 238 -9.34 -4.95 -4.99
N GLU A 239 -9.97 -6.05 -5.42
CA GLU A 239 -9.26 -7.29 -5.74
C GLU A 239 -8.30 -7.12 -6.92
N VAL A 240 -8.80 -6.55 -8.02
CA VAL A 240 -8.01 -6.29 -9.23
C VAL A 240 -6.83 -5.38 -8.91
N GLY A 241 -7.06 -4.33 -8.12
CA GLY A 241 -6.03 -3.39 -7.68
C GLY A 241 -4.98 -4.05 -6.80
N ALA A 242 -5.40 -4.87 -5.85
CA ALA A 242 -4.49 -5.57 -4.96
C ALA A 242 -3.61 -6.57 -5.71
N ILE A 243 -4.18 -7.35 -6.62
CA ILE A 243 -3.46 -8.40 -7.35
C ILE A 243 -2.54 -7.79 -8.41
N PHE A 244 -3.06 -6.91 -9.27
CA PHE A 244 -2.28 -6.38 -10.40
C PHE A 244 -1.42 -5.17 -10.05
N GLY A 245 -1.75 -4.44 -8.99
CA GLY A 245 -1.00 -3.27 -8.56
C GLY A 245 0.14 -3.63 -7.61
N ILE A 246 -0.20 -4.37 -6.56
CA ILE A 246 0.71 -4.58 -5.41
C ILE A 246 1.09 -6.06 -5.19
N GLY A 247 0.57 -6.98 -6.01
CA GLY A 247 0.94 -8.40 -5.95
C GLY A 247 0.39 -9.14 -4.72
N PHE A 248 -0.74 -8.69 -4.19
CA PHE A 248 -1.40 -9.34 -3.04
C PHE A 248 -1.79 -10.76 -3.40
N ALA A 249 -1.32 -11.73 -2.60
CA ALA A 249 -1.59 -13.17 -2.63
C ALA A 249 -2.58 -13.64 -3.71
N PRO A 250 -2.15 -13.76 -4.99
CA PRO A 250 -3.08 -13.96 -6.11
C PRO A 250 -3.88 -15.27 -6.00
N ASN A 251 -3.33 -16.26 -5.31
CA ASN A 251 -3.98 -17.54 -5.04
C ASN A 251 -5.20 -17.44 -4.11
N THR A 252 -5.40 -16.31 -3.41
CA THR A 252 -6.56 -16.09 -2.54
C THR A 252 -7.70 -15.35 -3.25
N GLY A 253 -7.51 -14.89 -4.48
CA GLY A 253 -8.49 -14.05 -5.19
C GLY A 253 -8.48 -12.58 -4.78
N GLY A 254 -7.56 -12.17 -3.89
CA GLY A 254 -7.41 -10.80 -3.38
C GLY A 254 -7.78 -10.67 -1.89
N PRO A 255 -7.61 -9.49 -1.27
CA PRO A 255 -7.80 -9.28 0.16
C PRO A 255 -9.23 -9.51 0.67
N LEU A 256 -10.26 -9.17 -0.09
CA LEU A 256 -11.65 -9.34 0.38
C LEU A 256 -12.13 -10.79 0.21
N SER A 257 -11.66 -11.47 -0.82
CA SER A 257 -11.84 -12.90 -1.06
C SER A 257 -11.09 -13.73 -0.02
N TYR A 258 -9.89 -13.28 0.37
CA TYR A 258 -9.18 -13.84 1.52
C TYR A 258 -9.99 -13.69 2.81
N ALA A 259 -10.58 -12.52 3.04
CA ALA A 259 -11.44 -12.26 4.19
C ALA A 259 -12.66 -13.20 4.23
N ASP A 260 -13.33 -13.41 3.08
CA ASP A 260 -14.43 -14.36 2.96
C ASP A 260 -14.00 -15.81 3.18
N GLN A 261 -12.89 -16.24 2.58
CA GLN A 261 -12.35 -17.61 2.74
C GLN A 261 -11.97 -17.94 4.18
N ARG A 262 -11.43 -16.95 4.89
CA ARG A 262 -11.13 -17.07 6.32
C ARG A 262 -12.40 -17.02 7.18
N GLY A 263 -13.45 -16.37 6.68
CA GLY A 263 -14.65 -16.05 7.43
C GLY A 263 -14.47 -14.78 8.27
N LEU A 264 -15.37 -13.81 8.09
CA LEU A 264 -15.26 -12.51 8.77
C LEU A 264 -15.24 -12.59 10.31
N PRO A 265 -16.00 -13.47 10.99
CA PRO A 265 -15.87 -13.61 12.44
C PRO A 265 -14.46 -14.04 12.89
N GLU A 266 -13.84 -14.98 12.16
CA GLU A 266 -12.47 -15.43 12.46
C GLU A 266 -11.45 -14.33 12.14
N LEU A 267 -11.62 -13.65 11.00
CA LEU A 267 -10.77 -12.53 10.61
C LEU A 267 -10.78 -11.42 11.68
N VAL A 268 -11.96 -11.00 12.13
CA VAL A 268 -12.10 -9.97 13.17
C VAL A 268 -11.42 -10.42 14.46
N ALA A 269 -11.57 -11.69 14.86
CA ALA A 269 -10.90 -12.23 16.04
C ALA A 269 -9.37 -12.22 15.89
N ALA A 270 -8.85 -12.59 14.71
CA ALA A 270 -7.42 -12.57 14.42
C ALA A 270 -6.85 -11.14 14.43
N LEU A 271 -7.56 -10.19 13.82
CA LEU A 271 -7.21 -8.77 13.83
C LEU A 271 -7.17 -8.20 15.25
N ARG A 272 -8.18 -8.45 16.08
CA ARG A 272 -8.19 -8.03 17.49
C ARG A 272 -7.04 -8.64 18.30
N ARG A 273 -6.69 -9.90 18.05
CA ARG A 273 -5.54 -10.55 18.70
C ARG A 273 -4.24 -9.84 18.33
N LEU A 274 -4.03 -9.55 17.04
CA LEU A 274 -2.83 -8.84 16.59
C LEU A 274 -2.82 -7.38 17.05
N GLU A 275 -3.98 -6.73 17.12
CA GLU A 275 -4.13 -5.38 17.67
C GLU A 275 -3.68 -5.33 19.13
N ALA A 276 -4.15 -6.28 19.95
CA ALA A 276 -3.76 -6.34 21.36
C ALA A 276 -2.25 -6.60 21.55
N ALA A 277 -1.64 -7.39 20.65
CA ALA A 277 -0.22 -7.76 20.74
C ALA A 277 0.73 -6.74 20.11
N HIS A 278 0.29 -6.04 19.06
CA HIS A 278 1.16 -5.25 18.21
C HIS A 278 0.66 -3.82 17.95
N GLY A 279 -0.59 -3.49 18.28
CA GLY A 279 -1.14 -2.14 18.22
C GLY A 279 -2.14 -1.90 17.08
N GLU A 280 -2.67 -0.68 17.03
CA GLU A 280 -3.86 -0.26 16.28
C GLU A 280 -3.79 -0.46 14.76
N ARG A 281 -2.61 -0.68 14.17
CA ARG A 281 -2.49 -0.99 12.74
C ARG A 281 -3.23 -2.28 12.34
N TYR A 282 -3.53 -3.15 13.30
CA TYR A 282 -4.37 -4.33 13.12
C TYR A 282 -5.82 -4.15 13.56
N ALA A 283 -6.22 -2.96 14.02
CA ALA A 283 -7.58 -2.71 14.45
C ALA A 283 -8.58 -3.11 13.34
N PRO A 284 -9.58 -3.96 13.65
CA PRO A 284 -10.55 -4.37 12.65
C PRO A 284 -11.41 -3.18 12.22
N ALA A 285 -11.56 -3.02 10.92
CA ALA A 285 -12.46 -2.01 10.35
C ALA A 285 -13.91 -2.25 10.78
N ARG A 286 -14.67 -1.17 10.94
CA ARG A 286 -16.09 -1.20 11.28
C ARG A 286 -16.88 -2.05 10.28
N THR A 287 -16.60 -1.90 8.99
CA THR A 287 -17.25 -2.70 7.93
C THR A 287 -17.08 -4.21 8.18
N PHE A 288 -15.88 -4.68 8.51
CA PHE A 288 -15.65 -6.11 8.79
C PHE A 288 -16.41 -6.59 10.04
N VAL A 289 -16.43 -5.79 11.10
CA VAL A 289 -17.15 -6.11 12.34
C VAL A 289 -18.66 -6.19 12.09
N GLU A 290 -19.24 -5.17 11.43
CA GLU A 290 -20.68 -5.12 11.16
C GLU A 290 -21.13 -6.28 10.24
N MET A 291 -20.35 -6.60 9.20
CA MET A 291 -20.65 -7.74 8.32
C MET A 291 -20.51 -9.08 9.06
N ALA A 292 -19.49 -9.24 9.90
CA ALA A 292 -19.32 -10.45 10.71
C ALA A 292 -20.50 -10.70 11.67
N GLU A 293 -21.02 -9.64 12.30
CA GLU A 293 -22.19 -9.72 13.20
C GLU A 293 -23.48 -10.09 12.45
N LYS A 294 -23.60 -9.70 11.18
CA LYS A 294 -24.75 -9.99 10.32
C LYS A 294 -24.63 -11.33 9.57
N GLY A 295 -23.47 -11.98 9.60
CA GLY A 295 -23.19 -13.17 8.80
C GLY A 295 -23.12 -12.89 7.29
N GLU A 296 -22.71 -11.68 6.91
CA GLU A 296 -22.54 -11.26 5.52
C GLU A 296 -21.14 -11.64 4.98
N THR A 297 -21.01 -11.65 3.66
CA THR A 297 -19.76 -11.90 2.92
C THR A 297 -19.62 -10.86 1.81
N PHE A 298 -18.41 -10.69 1.27
CA PHE A 298 -18.18 -9.80 0.14
C PHE A 298 -18.66 -10.40 -1.19
N PHE A 299 -18.50 -11.71 -1.41
CA PHE A 299 -18.77 -12.32 -2.72
C PHE A 299 -19.81 -13.44 -2.74
N GLY A 300 -20.52 -13.67 -1.63
CA GLY A 300 -21.59 -14.66 -1.53
C GLY A 300 -21.22 -15.83 -0.64
#